data_AF-A0A2I2GHD2-F1
#
_entry.id   AF-A0A2I2GHD2-F1
#
_cell.length_a   1.000
_cell.length_b   1.000
_cell.length_c   1.000
_cell.angle_alpha   90.00
_cell.angle_beta   90.00
_cell.angle_gamma   90.00
#
_symmetry.space_group_name_H-M   'P 1'
#
loop_
_entity.id
_entity.type
_entity.pdbx_description
1 polymer ?
#
loop_
_entity_poly.entity_id
_entity_poly.type
_entity_poly.pdbx_seq_one_letter_code
_entity_poly.pdbx_strand_id
1 'polypeptide(L)'
;MNLWLVGGNGDVNAVILLIWALEEQGSSNRVGGSAEVYVRDRQGMPVLQQRVQIFPVSKHQSLQISRRLLFGRTVFPGRNPDELLDLDLPGLREVAKICMEFMGLVPA
;
A
#
# COMPACT_ATOMS: atom_id res chain seq x y z
N MET A 1 -12.23 -2.73 4.97
CA MET A 1 -11.20 -2.89 6.03
C MET A 1 -11.66 -3.75 7.20
N ASN A 2 -12.87 -3.55 7.74
CA ASN A 2 -13.39 -4.32 8.88
C ASN A 2 -13.29 -5.85 8.70
N LEU A 3 -13.66 -6.38 7.53
CA LEU A 3 -13.59 -7.82 7.29
C LEU A 3 -12.18 -8.42 7.52
N TRP A 4 -11.15 -7.76 6.99
CA TRP A 4 -9.77 -8.24 7.11
C TRP A 4 -9.15 -7.92 8.47
N LEU A 5 -9.23 -6.66 8.90
CA LEU A 5 -8.54 -6.22 10.13
C LEU A 5 -9.30 -6.58 11.41
N VAL A 6 -10.63 -6.56 11.42
CA VAL A 6 -11.41 -6.97 12.60
C VAL A 6 -11.79 -8.45 12.50
N GLY A 7 -12.34 -8.86 11.35
CA GLY A 7 -12.78 -10.24 11.12
C GLY A 7 -11.63 -11.25 11.06
N GLY A 8 -10.42 -10.83 10.68
CA GLY A 8 -9.21 -11.66 10.73
C GLY A 8 -8.68 -11.93 12.15
N ASN A 9 -9.34 -11.43 13.20
CA ASN A 9 -9.10 -11.76 14.61
C ASN A 9 -7.62 -11.78 15.07
N GLY A 10 -6.80 -10.87 14.55
CA GLY A 10 -5.38 -10.76 14.89
C GLY A 10 -4.40 -11.44 13.91
N ASP A 11 -4.88 -12.26 12.97
CA ASP A 11 -4.03 -12.91 11.97
C ASP A 11 -3.55 -11.95 10.88
N VAL A 12 -4.34 -10.92 10.60
CA VAL A 12 -4.01 -9.85 9.64
C VAL A 12 -3.63 -8.60 10.42
N ASN A 13 -2.39 -8.12 10.31
CA ASN A 13 -1.92 -6.97 11.10
C ASN A 13 -1.93 -5.65 10.31
N ALA A 14 -1.83 -5.73 8.99
CA ALA A 14 -1.94 -4.59 8.09
C ALA A 14 -2.65 -5.02 6.80
N VAL A 15 -3.31 -4.07 6.14
CA VAL A 15 -3.86 -4.24 4.80
C VAL A 15 -3.34 -3.11 3.93
N ILE A 16 -2.72 -3.47 2.80
CA ILE A 16 -2.27 -2.51 1.79
C ILE A 16 -3.31 -2.52 0.67
N LEU A 17 -3.92 -1.38 0.41
CA LEU A 17 -4.80 -1.18 -0.73
C LEU A 17 -4.05 -0.42 -1.82
N LEU A 18 -4.02 -1.01 -3.02
CA LEU A 18 -3.58 -0.34 -4.23
C LEU A 18 -4.83 0.13 -4.97
N ILE A 19 -4.94 1.44 -5.15
CA ILE A 19 -6.11 2.11 -5.73
C ILE A 19 -5.67 2.73 -7.05
N TRP A 20 -6.37 2.40 -8.12
CA TRP A 20 -6.13 2.92 -9.46
C TRP A 20 -7.42 3.55 -9.97
N ALA A 21 -7.33 4.73 -10.56
CA ALA A 21 -8.48 5.43 -11.12
C ALA A 21 -8.09 6.19 -12.38
N LEU A 22 -9.00 6.26 -13.36
CA LEU A 22 -8.84 7.17 -14.49
C LEU A 22 -8.80 8.61 -13.98
N GLU A 23 -7.94 9.44 -14.55
CA GLU A 23 -7.95 10.86 -14.25
C GLU A 23 -9.27 11.49 -14.71
N GLU A 24 -9.94 12.24 -13.83
CA GLU A 24 -11.26 12.83 -14.09
C GLU A 24 -11.23 13.95 -15.16
N GLN A 25 -10.04 14.40 -15.57
CA GLN A 25 -9.88 15.45 -16.57
C GLN A 25 -9.95 14.88 -18.01
N GLY A 26 -11.16 14.91 -18.58
CA GLY A 26 -11.42 14.62 -20.00
C GLY A 26 -11.46 13.13 -20.35
N SER A 27 -11.48 12.81 -21.65
CA SER A 27 -11.34 11.43 -22.16
C SER A 27 -9.88 10.98 -22.14
N SER A 28 -9.22 11.12 -20.98
CA SER A 28 -7.84 10.66 -20.84
C SER A 28 -7.84 9.16 -20.57
N ASN A 29 -6.91 8.43 -21.20
CA ASN A 29 -6.58 7.07 -20.81
C ASN A 29 -5.55 7.05 -19.68
N ARG A 30 -5.41 8.17 -18.95
CA ARG A 30 -4.40 8.34 -17.90
C ARG A 30 -4.93 7.78 -16.59
N VAL A 31 -4.08 7.07 -15.86
CA VAL A 31 -4.43 6.39 -14.62
C VAL A 31 -3.58 6.94 -13.48
N GLY A 32 -4.24 7.58 -12.53
CA GLY A 32 -3.68 7.89 -11.23
C GLY A 32 -3.63 6.64 -10.36
N GLY A 33 -2.72 6.62 -9.39
CA GLY A 33 -2.58 5.50 -8.46
C GLY A 33 -2.15 5.95 -7.09
N SER A 34 -2.68 5.31 -6.05
CA SER A 34 -2.24 5.49 -4.66
C SER A 34 -2.21 4.17 -3.90
N ALA A 35 -1.30 4.07 -2.95
CA ALA A 35 -1.27 3.01 -1.96
C ALA A 35 -1.73 3.55 -0.60
N GLU A 36 -2.59 2.79 0.08
CA GLU A 36 -3.07 3.08 1.43
C GLU A 36 -2.77 1.90 2.35
N VAL A 37 -2.18 2.17 3.52
CA VAL A 37 -1.89 1.17 4.54
C VAL A 37 -2.84 1.36 5.70
N TYR A 38 -3.64 0.34 5.96
CA TYR A 38 -4.55 0.28 7.09
C TYR A 38 -4.04 -0.69 8.15
N VAL A 39 -4.16 -0.30 9.42
CA VAL A 39 -3.80 -1.11 10.59
C VAL A 39 -4.92 -1.03 11.63
N ARG A 40 -4.80 -1.78 12.72
CA ARG A 40 -5.64 -1.56 13.91
C ARG A 40 -4.97 -0.55 14.84
N ASP A 41 -5.76 0.36 15.39
CA ASP A 41 -5.33 1.20 16.50
C ASP A 41 -5.32 0.42 17.83
N ARG A 42 -5.07 1.12 18.94
CA ARG A 42 -5.04 0.52 20.29
C ARG A 42 -6.41 0.00 20.75
N GLN A 43 -7.50 0.47 20.16
CA GLN A 43 -8.86 0.04 20.45
C GLN A 43 -9.30 -1.12 19.54
N GLY A 44 -8.42 -1.57 18.64
CA GLY A 44 -8.70 -2.62 17.67
C GLY A 44 -9.45 -2.13 16.43
N MET A 45 -9.63 -0.81 16.28
CA MET A 45 -10.38 -0.22 15.18
C MET A 45 -9.48 0.00 13.95
N PRO A 46 -9.95 -0.30 12.73
CA PRO A 46 -9.19 -0.02 11.52
C PRO A 46 -8.96 1.47 11.31
N VAL A 47 -7.70 1.86 11.10
CA VAL A 47 -7.27 3.23 10.84
C VAL A 47 -6.30 3.28 9.66
N LEU A 48 -6.36 4.37 8.89
CA LEU A 48 -5.37 4.65 7.84
C LEU A 48 -4.07 5.11 8.50
N GLN A 49 -2.99 4.37 8.31
CA GLN A 49 -1.67 4.70 8.84
C GLN A 49 -0.86 5.56 7.86
N GLN A 50 -0.91 5.20 6.58
CA GLN A 50 -0.09 5.83 5.56
C GLN A 50 -0.84 5.86 4.22
N ARG A 51 -0.65 6.94 3.47
CA ARG A 51 -1.07 7.05 2.08
C ARG A 51 0.08 7.60 1.24
N VAL A 52 0.34 6.97 0.10
CA VAL A 52 1.39 7.38 -0.85
C VAL A 52 0.84 7.38 -2.25
N GLN A 53 1.18 8.41 -3.03
CA GLN A 53 0.85 8.45 -4.45
C GLN A 53 1.83 7.55 -5.23
N ILE A 54 1.31 6.70 -6.11
CA ILE A 54 2.10 5.87 -7.01
C ILE A 54 2.31 6.61 -8.34
N PHE A 55 1.21 7.11 -8.92
CA PHE A 55 1.16 7.95 -10.12
C PHE A 55 0.23 9.15 -9.90
N PRO A 56 0.63 10.39 -10.24
CA PRO A 56 1.93 10.73 -10.80
C PRO A 56 3.07 10.56 -9.80
N VAL A 57 4.27 10.32 -10.34
CA VAL A 57 5.48 10.20 -9.51
C VAL A 57 5.81 11.57 -8.93
N SER A 58 5.96 11.64 -7.60
CA SER A 58 6.37 12.85 -6.89
C SER A 58 7.66 12.61 -6.11
N LYS A 59 8.28 13.70 -5.65
CA LYS A 59 9.50 13.60 -4.84
C LYS A 59 9.16 13.06 -3.44
N HIS A 60 10.05 12.22 -2.90
CA HIS A 60 9.97 11.67 -1.52
C HIS A 60 8.74 10.78 -1.24
N GLN A 61 8.49 9.81 -2.11
CA GLN A 61 7.46 8.78 -1.89
C GLN A 61 8.13 7.50 -1.35
N SER A 62 7.93 7.20 -0.08
CA SER A 62 8.27 5.91 0.52
C SER A 62 7.04 5.34 1.22
N LEU A 63 6.80 4.04 1.07
CA LEU A 63 5.76 3.32 1.79
C LEU A 63 6.45 2.38 2.76
N GLN A 64 6.28 2.64 4.07
CA GLN A 64 7.05 1.98 5.12
C GLN A 64 6.13 1.15 5.99
N ILE A 65 6.53 -0.09 6.22
CA ILE A 65 5.80 -1.01 7.10
C ILE A 65 6.77 -1.57 8.12
N SER A 66 6.39 -1.55 9.39
CA SER A 66 7.23 -2.12 10.42
C SER A 66 7.31 -3.65 10.28
N ARG A 67 8.46 -4.21 10.65
CA ARG A 67 8.68 -5.66 10.66
C ARG A 67 7.58 -6.40 11.44
N ARG A 68 7.14 -5.87 12.57
CA ARG A 68 6.05 -6.42 13.37
C ARG A 68 4.73 -6.49 12.60
N LEU A 69 4.41 -5.50 11.78
CA LEU A 69 3.17 -5.52 10.99
C LEU A 69 3.21 -6.59 9.88
N LEU A 70 4.38 -6.84 9.29
CA LEU A 70 4.53 -7.86 8.24
C LEU A 70 4.57 -9.29 8.79
N PHE A 71 5.30 -9.52 9.87
CA PHE A 71 5.56 -10.87 10.40
C PHE A 71 4.77 -11.21 11.67
N GLY A 72 4.00 -10.27 12.20
CA GLY A 72 3.19 -10.47 13.40
C GLY A 72 4.02 -10.85 14.62
N ARG A 73 3.63 -11.94 15.29
CA ARG A 73 4.35 -12.50 16.45
C ARG A 73 5.59 -13.31 16.07
N THR A 74 5.80 -13.58 14.79
CA THR A 74 6.87 -14.42 14.26
C THR A 74 8.13 -13.62 13.94
N VAL A 75 8.30 -12.43 14.54
CA VAL A 75 9.54 -11.65 14.37
C VAL A 75 10.71 -12.50 14.88
N PHE A 76 11.67 -12.77 14.00
CA PHE A 76 12.81 -13.63 14.29
C PHE A 76 13.60 -13.15 15.53
N PRO A 77 14.10 -14.08 16.37
CA PRO A 77 14.94 -13.72 17.51
C PRO A 77 16.10 -12.80 17.11
N GLY A 78 16.33 -11.74 17.88
CA GLY A 78 17.41 -10.78 17.63
C GLY A 78 17.12 -9.71 16.55
N ARG A 79 15.93 -9.68 15.95
CA ARG A 79 15.52 -8.61 15.03
C ARG A 79 14.68 -7.55 15.72
N ASN A 80 14.88 -6.28 15.35
CA ASN A 80 14.07 -5.18 15.85
C ASN A 80 12.66 -5.26 15.25
N PRO A 81 11.60 -5.47 16.05
CA PRO A 81 10.22 -5.53 15.55
C PRO A 81 9.73 -4.18 14.97
N ASP A 82 10.35 -3.08 15.38
CA ASP A 82 9.94 -1.73 15.00
C ASP A 82 10.78 -1.16 13.85
N GLU A 83 11.65 -1.98 13.26
CA GLU A 83 12.37 -1.67 12.02
C GLU A 83 11.37 -1.39 10.88
N LEU A 84 11.49 -0.24 10.24
CA LEU A 84 10.69 0.15 9.09
C LEU A 84 11.31 -0.43 7.82
N LEU A 85 10.51 -1.16 7.05
CA LEU A 85 10.90 -1.74 5.78
C LEU A 85 10.22 -0.94 4.65
N ASP A 86 11.02 -0.43 3.72
CA ASP A 86 10.52 0.24 2.53
C ASP A 86 9.96 -0.79 1.54
N LEU A 87 8.72 -0.57 1.10
CA LEU A 87 8.16 -1.29 -0.04
C LEU A 87 8.70 -0.70 -1.34
N ASP A 88 9.03 -1.59 -2.28
CA ASP A 88 9.62 -1.24 -3.58
C ASP A 88 8.58 -0.59 -4.51
N LEU A 89 8.36 0.72 -4.30
CA LEU A 89 7.50 1.52 -5.16
C LEU A 89 8.01 1.61 -6.60
N PRO A 90 9.33 1.74 -6.89
CA PRO A 90 9.85 1.61 -8.24
C PRO A 90 9.43 0.31 -8.94
N GLY A 91 9.67 -0.85 -8.32
CA GLY A 91 9.26 -2.14 -8.88
C GLY A 91 7.75 -2.26 -9.05
N LEU A 92 6.96 -1.77 -8.08
CA LEU A 92 5.51 -1.70 -8.20
C LEU A 92 5.06 -0.86 -9.40
N ARG A 93 5.71 0.28 -9.66
CA ARG A 93 5.40 1.15 -10.81
C ARG A 93 5.70 0.48 -12.13
N GLU A 94 6.81 -0.26 -12.22
CA GLU A 94 7.15 -1.01 -13.43
C GLU A 94 6.09 -2.05 -13.76
N VAL A 95 5.70 -2.86 -12.77
CA VAL A 95 4.63 -3.87 -12.94
C VAL A 95 3.30 -3.19 -13.30
N ALA A 96 2.93 -2.12 -12.59
CA ALA A 96 1.69 -1.39 -12.86
C ALA A 96 1.66 -0.81 -14.28
N LYS A 97 2.77 -0.22 -14.74
CA LYS A 97 2.90 0.31 -16.10
C LYS A 97 2.67 -0.77 -17.15
N ILE A 98 3.30 -1.94 -17.00
CA ILE A 98 3.12 -3.07 -17.91
C ILE A 98 1.64 -3.48 -17.98
N CYS A 99 0.99 -3.64 -16.82
CA CYS A 99 -0.44 -3.99 -16.77
C CYS A 99 -1.33 -2.93 -17.43
N MET A 100 -1.06 -1.64 -17.20
CA MET A 100 -1.80 -0.53 -17.80
C MET A 100 -1.64 -0.50 -19.33
N GLU A 101 -0.43 -0.71 -19.84
CA GLU A 101 -0.15 -0.76 -21.28
C GLU A 101 -0.96 -1.87 -21.97
N PHE A 102 -1.08 -3.06 -21.35
CA PHE A 102 -1.93 -4.14 -21.87
C PHE A 102 -3.42 -3.77 -21.94
N MET A 103 -3.87 -2.79 -21.16
CA MET A 103 -5.24 -2.27 -21.16
C MET A 103 -5.42 -1.01 -22.04
N GLY A 104 -4.36 -0.55 -22.72
CA GLY A 104 -4.39 0.72 -23.49
C GLY A 104 -4.41 1.98 -22.61
N LEU A 105 -4.02 1.83 -21.34
CA LEU A 105 -3.96 2.90 -20.34
C LEU A 105 -2.52 3.40 -20.19
N VAL A 106 -2.38 4.64 -19.73
CA VAL A 106 -1.09 5.32 -19.53
C VAL A 106 -1.00 5.79 -18.07
N PRO A 107 0.12 5.61 -17.37
CA PRO A 107 0.30 6.21 -16.05
C PRO A 107 0.18 7.75 -16.07
N ALA A 108 -0.47 8.30 -15.06
CA ALA A 108 -0.58 9.74 -14.82
C ALA A 108 0.78 10.42 -14.56
#